data_AF-A0A2X1BTN5-F1
#
_entry.id   AF-A0A2X1BTN5-F1
#
_cell.length_a   1.000
_cell.length_b   1.000
_cell.length_c   1.000
_cell.angle_alpha   90.00
_cell.angle_beta   90.00
_cell.angle_gamma   90.00
#
_symmetry.space_group_name_H-M   'P 1'
#
loop_
_entity.id
_entity.type
_entity.pdbx_description
1 polymer ?
#
loop_
_entity_poly.entity_id
_entity_poly.type
_entity_poly.pdbx_seq_one_letter_code
_entity_poly.pdbx_strand_id
1 'polypeptide(L)' 'MTQTRSITNPYLYETLNMMIGQAVVVQTEKNIQQGILLSILPDHMVLEINRTPFFIRMEEIVWVTLETTKK' A
#
# COMPACT_ATOMS: atom_id res chain seq x y z
N MET A 1 27.10 6.06 -11.86
CA MET A 1 25.93 5.50 -12.57
C MET A 1 24.72 5.71 -11.68
N THR A 2 23.96 6.77 -11.92
CA THR A 2 22.78 7.09 -11.09
C THR A 2 21.66 6.15 -11.52
N GLN A 3 21.37 5.14 -10.71
CA GLN A 3 20.24 4.25 -10.95
C GLN A 3 18.96 5.04 -10.70
N THR A 4 18.37 5.57 -11.78
CA THR A 4 17.00 6.07 -11.77
C THR A 4 16.11 4.87 -11.42
N ARG A 5 15.74 4.75 -10.14
CA ARG A 5 14.67 3.86 -9.71
C ARG A 5 13.37 4.41 -10.31
N SER A 6 13.02 3.90 -11.48
CA SER A 6 11.76 4.22 -12.14
C SER A 6 10.63 3.74 -11.23
N ILE A 7 9.71 4.64 -10.88
CA ILE A 7 8.45 4.24 -10.23
C ILE A 7 7.69 3.43 -11.27
N THR A 8 7.58 2.12 -11.04
CA THR A 8 6.99 1.19 -12.02
C THR A 8 5.52 1.53 -12.33
N ASN A 9 4.82 2.19 -11.41
CA ASN A 9 3.46 2.67 -11.61
C ASN A 9 3.20 4.01 -10.91
N PRO A 10 3.43 5.16 -11.58
CA PRO A 10 3.29 6.47 -10.95
C PRO A 10 1.86 6.77 -10.49
N TYR A 11 0.85 6.34 -11.25
CA TYR A 11 -0.56 6.57 -10.90
C TYR A 11 -0.99 5.78 -9.66
N LEU A 12 -0.55 4.52 -9.54
CA LEU A 12 -0.80 3.72 -8.33
C LEU A 12 -0.09 4.35 -7.12
N TYR A 13 1.15 4.79 -7.30
CA TYR A 13 1.90 5.47 -6.24
C TYR A 13 1.16 6.73 -5.74
N GLU A 14 0.74 7.61 -6.65
CA GLU A 14 -0.02 8.83 -6.31
C GLU A 14 -1.35 8.50 -5.64
N THR A 15 -2.09 7.51 -6.17
CA THR A 15 -3.38 7.09 -5.61
C THR A 15 -3.22 6.55 -4.19
N LEU A 16 -2.22 5.69 -3.95
CA LEU A 16 -1.91 5.17 -2.63
C LEU A 16 -1.46 6.28 -1.68
N ASN A 17 -0.74 7.29 -2.18
CA ASN A 17 -0.33 8.45 -1.38
C ASN A 17 -1.54 9.22 -0.83
N MET A 18 -2.61 9.36 -1.62
CA MET A 18 -3.86 9.99 -1.20
C MET A 18 -4.62 9.19 -0.12
N MET A 19 -4.35 7.88 0.00
CA MET A 19 -4.99 7.00 0.98
C MET A 19 -4.24 6.93 2.31
N ILE A 20 -3.10 7.64 2.47
CA ILE A 20 -2.32 7.62 3.71
C ILE A 20 -3.19 8.11 4.89
N GLY A 21 -3.14 7.36 5.99
CA GLY A 21 -3.94 7.56 7.19
C GLY A 21 -5.32 6.88 7.14
N GLN A 22 -5.72 6.30 6.02
CA GLN A 22 -7.01 5.62 5.88
C GLN A 22 -6.90 4.12 6.15
N ALA A 23 -8.01 3.52 6.60
CA ALA A 23 -8.15 2.07 6.66
C ALA A 23 -8.33 1.54 5.23
N VAL A 24 -7.50 0.57 4.85
CA VAL A 24 -7.47 -0.02 3.52
C VAL A 24 -7.45 -1.54 3.61
N VAL A 25 -7.95 -2.16 2.55
CA VAL A 25 -7.84 -3.59 2.30
C VAL A 25 -6.96 -3.77 1.07
N VAL A 26 -5.90 -4.57 1.20
CA VAL A 26 -4.92 -4.84 0.15
C VAL A 26 -4.90 -6.33 -0.12
N GLN A 27 -5.14 -6.71 -1.37
CA GLN A 27 -4.87 -8.07 -1.82
C GLN A 27 -3.46 -8.14 -2.40
N THR A 28 -2.67 -9.03 -1.83
CA THR A 28 -1.43 -9.50 -2.43
C THR A 28 -1.68 -10.79 -3.20
N GLU A 29 -0.73 -11.23 -4.03
CA GLU A 29 -0.81 -12.54 -4.70
C GLU A 29 -1.00 -13.72 -3.73
N LYS A 30 -0.59 -13.56 -2.46
CA LYS A 30 -0.60 -14.63 -1.45
C LYS A 30 -1.77 -14.54 -0.47
N ASN A 31 -2.19 -13.33 -0.10
CA ASN A 31 -3.15 -13.12 0.99
C ASN A 31 -3.79 -11.71 0.95
N ILE A 32 -4.85 -11.53 1.73
CA ILE A 32 -5.51 -10.24 1.96
C ILE A 32 -5.03 -9.69 3.30
N GLN A 33 -4.61 -8.42 3.30
CA GLN A 33 -4.21 -7.67 4.49
C GLN A 33 -5.15 -6.48 4.67
N GLN A 34 -5.54 -6.20 5.91
CA GLN A 34 -6.36 -5.06 6.26
C GLN A 34 -5.69 -4.28 7.39
N GLY A 35 -5.61 -2.96 7.26
CA GLY A 35 -4.93 -2.12 8.22
C GLY A 35 -4.98 -0.64 7.84
N ILE A 36 -4.28 0.18 8.61
CA ILE A 36 -4.15 1.61 8.33
C ILE A 36 -2.94 1.84 7.44
N LEU A 37 -3.10 2.54 6.32
CA LEU A 37 -1.97 2.91 5.48
C LEU A 37 -1.14 3.99 6.16
N LEU A 38 0.07 3.65 6.63
CA LEU A 38 0.95 4.60 7.32
C LEU A 38 1.78 5.44 6.36
N SER A 39 2.35 4.81 5.32
CA SER A 39 3.26 5.47 4.40
C SER A 39 3.45 4.66 3.12
N ILE A 40 3.94 5.35 2.08
CA ILE A 40 4.26 4.76 0.78
C ILE A 40 5.71 5.10 0.41
N LEU A 41 6.54 4.07 0.28
CA LEU A 41 7.90 4.12 -0.21
C LEU A 41 7.91 3.83 -1.72
N PRO A 42 9.01 4.10 -2.47
CA PRO A 42 9.03 3.90 -3.92
C PRO A 42 8.69 2.50 -4.42
N ASP A 43 8.90 1.47 -3.60
CA ASP A 43 8.69 0.06 -3.95
C ASP A 43 7.82 -0.69 -2.92
N HIS A 44 7.50 -0.04 -1.80
CA HIS A 44 6.83 -0.69 -0.67
C HIS A 44 5.71 0.18 -0.11
N MET A 45 4.64 -0.46 0.31
CA MET A 45 3.54 0.09 1.08
C MET A 45 3.67 -0.33 2.54
N VAL A 46 3.41 0.58 3.47
CA VAL A 46 3.48 0.31 4.92
C VAL A 46 2.09 0.34 5.52
N LEU A 47 1.60 -0.82 5.95
CA LEU A 47 0.33 -0.97 6.67
C LEU A 47 0.57 -1.14 8.16
N GLU A 48 -0.19 -0.47 9.01
CA GLU A 48 -0.30 -0.81 10.42
C GLU A 48 -1.39 -1.85 10.63
N ILE A 49 -1.02 -2.98 11.20
CA ILE A 49 -1.94 -4.04 11.60
C ILE A 49 -1.65 -4.34 13.08
N ASN A 50 -2.64 -4.15 13.96
CA ASN A 50 -2.46 -4.34 15.41
C ASN A 50 -1.21 -3.64 15.97
N ARG A 51 -1.01 -2.34 15.63
CA ARG A 51 0.16 -1.52 16.04
C ARG A 51 1.52 -2.03 15.57
N THR A 52 1.54 -2.94 14.60
CA THR A 52 2.76 -3.47 14.00
C THR A 52 2.82 -3.04 12.54
N PRO A 53 3.95 -2.47 12.07
CA PRO A 53 4.11 -2.08 10.67
C PRO A 53 4.42 -3.31 9.80
N PHE A 54 3.65 -3.49 8.74
CA PHE A 54 3.81 -4.50 7.71
C PHE A 54 4.23 -3.84 6.40
N PHE A 55 5.31 -4.34 5.83
CA PHE A 55 5.85 -3.86 4.56
C PHE A 55 5.40 -4.80 3.45
N ILE A 56 4.65 -4.26 2.50
CA ILE A 56 4.14 -4.98 1.33
C ILE A 56 4.82 -4.42 0.10
N ARG A 57 5.39 -5.27 -0.74
CA ARG A 57 5.98 -4.83 -2.01
C ARG A 57 4.89 -4.45 -3.00
N MET A 58 5.09 -3.35 -3.72
CA MET A 58 4.11 -2.90 -4.72
C MET A 58 3.91 -3.90 -5.86
N GLU A 59 4.94 -4.67 -6.21
CA GLU A 59 4.89 -5.71 -7.24
C GLU A 59 3.91 -6.86 -6.90
N GLU A 60 3.70 -7.14 -5.60
CA GLU A 60 2.81 -8.22 -5.17
C GLU A 60 1.35 -7.75 -5.01
N ILE A 61 1.06 -6.46 -5.14
CA ILE A 61 -0.29 -5.90 -4.95
C ILE A 61 -1.13 -6.17 -6.19
N VAL A 62 -2.22 -6.92 -6.00
CA VAL A 62 -3.21 -7.19 -7.06
C VAL A 62 -4.27 -6.08 -7.10
N TRP A 63 -4.76 -5.67 -5.93
CA TRP A 63 -5.69 -4.54 -5.80
C TRP A 63 -5.66 -3.94 -4.39
N VAL A 64 -6.12 -2.69 -4.29
CA VAL A 64 -6.29 -1.94 -3.05
C VAL A 64 -7.65 -1.25 -3.06
N THR A 65 -8.34 -1.24 -1.92
CA THR A 65 -9.57 -0.48 -1.73
C THR A 65 -9.62 0.13 -0.33
N LEU A 66 -10.38 1.20 -0.17
CA LEU A 66 -10.73 1.71 1.15
C LEU A 66 -11.59 0.69 1.89
N GLU A 67 -11.35 0.55 3.19
CA GLU A 67 -12.22 -0.22 4.06
C GLU A 67 -13.57 0.52 4.15
N THR A 68 -14.61 -0.08 3.58
CA THR A 68 -15.98 0.40 3.75
C THR A 68 -16.49 -0.06 5.11
N THR A 69 -16.13 0.68 6.16
CA THR A 69 -16.86 0.57 7.42
C THR A 69 -18.27 1.12 7.17
N LYS A 70 -19.24 0.22 6.98
CA LYS A 70 -20.66 0.56 7.09
C LYS A 70 -20.91 0.95 8.54
N LYS A 71 -21.15 2.24 8.76
CA LYS A 71 -21.63 2.79 10.02
C LYS A 71 -23.09 2.39 10.26
#